data_AF-A0A3N5MB69-F1
#
_entry.id   AF-A0A3N5MB69-F1
#
_cell.length_a   1.000
_cell.length_b   1.000
_cell.length_c   1.000
_cell.angle_alpha   90.00
_cell.angle_beta   90.00
_cell.angle_gamma   90.00
#
_symmetry.space_group_name_H-M   'P 1'
#
loop_
_entity.id
_entity.type
_entity.pdbx_description
1 polymer ?
#
loop_
_entity_poly.entity_id
_entity_poly.type
_entity_poly.pdbx_seq_one_letter_code
_entity_poly.pdbx_strand_id
1 'polypeptide(L)'
;MRSARSRSCAPEPRAPPGEASIESVAQRSAGRVAALPSRGREPGRDRLREAGHMARLTVSFLDETDRETLHEQTLTVLEEVGVAYNTPAALDVLEGTEAVLDRDRLTARLPRALVERCLETAPRTVLLAARDPAHDVRLGDGSLSFTSDGTTTYVLDDESGELHEGRAADLGTVMRLFDALPDLDYAWATVSPRDLDPRTANLETAAIAFRSCAKHVQTGVRGPQYVAPLLEMIAAVAGAPAAERPIFSAVNCTVAPLAHDGVPTEASIALARAGVPLVIMPMPLMGTTAPMTVAGATVVALAELLSAVVLFQLAAPGCPLIASPEPASADLRSGFYVSTSPEAAAASLAGVEMAKQVYGLPTLGLGMGSDAKAPDFQDGIEAPGVLDALLGADSL
;
A
#
# COMPACT_ATOMS: atom_id res chain seq x y z
N MET A 1 21.56 20.21 -68.09
CA MET A 1 22.84 20.37 -67.37
C MET A 1 23.17 19.05 -66.67
N ARG A 2 24.45 18.69 -66.70
CA ARG A 2 25.05 17.35 -66.53
C ARG A 2 24.55 16.51 -65.34
N SER A 3 24.17 15.26 -65.64
CA SER A 3 24.13 14.16 -64.67
C SER A 3 25.53 13.71 -64.29
N ALA A 4 25.81 13.52 -63.01
CA ALA A 4 26.99 12.81 -62.53
C ALA A 4 26.55 11.64 -61.65
N ARG A 5 26.88 10.44 -62.12
CA ARG A 5 26.72 9.15 -61.44
C ARG A 5 27.80 9.02 -60.37
N SER A 6 27.43 8.64 -59.14
CA SER A 6 28.36 8.10 -58.13
C SER A 6 28.11 6.61 -57.93
N ARG A 7 29.19 5.89 -57.63
CA ARG A 7 29.39 4.46 -57.82
C ARG A 7 28.71 3.58 -56.78
N SER A 8 28.41 2.36 -57.21
CA SER A 8 27.96 1.20 -56.45
C SER A 8 29.00 0.70 -55.44
N CYS A 9 28.53 0.36 -54.23
CA CYS A 9 29.11 -0.67 -53.38
C CYS A 9 27.93 -1.40 -52.72
N ALA A 10 27.72 -2.67 -53.11
CA ALA A 10 26.74 -3.55 -52.50
C ALA A 10 27.40 -4.31 -51.34
N PRO A 11 26.74 -4.47 -50.17
CA PRO A 11 27.12 -5.47 -49.20
C PRO A 11 26.50 -6.85 -49.55
N GLU A 12 27.30 -7.90 -49.44
CA GLU A 12 26.91 -9.30 -49.64
C GLU A 12 25.84 -9.76 -48.63
N PRO A 13 24.96 -10.71 -49.00
CA PRO A 13 23.98 -11.28 -48.09
C PRO A 13 24.65 -12.21 -47.07
N ARG A 14 24.43 -11.96 -45.77
CA ARG A 14 24.77 -12.89 -44.70
C ARG A 14 23.89 -14.14 -44.79
N ALA A 15 24.52 -15.32 -44.73
CA ALA A 15 23.86 -16.61 -44.63
C ALA A 15 23.07 -16.75 -43.30
N PRO A 16 21.94 -17.50 -43.29
CA PRO A 16 21.19 -17.75 -42.06
C PRO A 16 21.98 -18.68 -41.12
N PRO A 17 21.91 -18.50 -39.79
CA PRO A 17 22.47 -19.46 -38.86
C PRO A 17 21.67 -20.76 -38.94
N GLY A 18 22.38 -21.88 -39.09
CA GLY A 18 21.81 -23.22 -39.24
C GLY A 18 21.10 -23.71 -37.98
N GLU A 19 20.07 -24.52 -38.20
CA GLU A 19 19.33 -25.27 -37.19
C GLU A 19 20.28 -26.17 -36.40
N ALA A 20 20.50 -25.84 -35.13
CA ALA A 20 21.04 -26.78 -34.15
C ALA A 20 19.88 -27.55 -33.53
N SER A 21 19.96 -28.89 -33.61
CA SER A 21 18.94 -29.82 -33.16
C SER A 21 18.65 -29.74 -31.66
N ILE A 22 17.36 -29.84 -31.35
CA ILE A 22 16.71 -29.71 -30.03
C ILE A 22 17.16 -30.78 -29.01
N GLU A 23 17.95 -31.78 -29.42
CA GLU A 23 18.41 -32.87 -28.54
C GLU A 23 19.70 -32.55 -27.76
N SER A 24 20.48 -31.53 -28.10
CA SER A 24 21.78 -31.28 -27.45
C SER A 24 21.73 -30.38 -26.20
N VAL A 25 20.61 -29.69 -25.96
CA VAL A 25 20.41 -28.84 -24.77
C VAL A 25 19.74 -29.61 -23.62
N ALA A 26 18.99 -30.67 -23.93
CA ALA A 26 18.24 -31.46 -22.96
C ALA A 26 19.09 -32.40 -22.07
N GLN A 27 20.39 -32.56 -22.33
CA GLN A 27 21.26 -33.47 -21.58
C GLN A 27 22.19 -32.80 -20.56
N ARG A 28 22.10 -31.47 -20.37
CA ARG A 28 22.88 -30.74 -19.33
C ARG A 28 22.10 -30.40 -18.06
N SER A 29 20.82 -30.73 -17.96
CA SER A 29 19.94 -30.38 -16.82
C SER A 29 19.63 -31.54 -15.86
N ALA A 30 20.33 -32.68 -15.96
CA ALA A 30 20.20 -33.80 -15.01
C ALA A 30 21.30 -33.78 -13.93
N GLY A 31 21.45 -32.66 -13.23
CA GLY A 31 22.28 -32.55 -12.02
C GLY A 31 21.39 -32.53 -10.79
N ARG A 32 21.47 -33.58 -9.95
CA ARG A 32 20.75 -33.70 -8.67
C ARG A 32 20.79 -32.39 -7.89
N VAL A 33 19.63 -31.77 -7.66
CA VAL A 33 19.45 -30.72 -6.65
C VAL A 33 19.72 -31.38 -5.30
N ALA A 34 20.95 -31.23 -4.81
CA ALA A 34 21.29 -31.59 -3.44
C ALA A 34 20.51 -30.66 -2.52
N ALA A 35 19.73 -31.22 -1.60
CA ALA A 35 19.06 -30.47 -0.56
C ALA A 35 20.11 -29.65 0.20
N LEU A 36 19.99 -28.31 0.11
CA LEU A 36 20.78 -27.39 0.93
C LEU A 36 20.51 -27.72 2.40
N PRO A 37 21.54 -27.93 3.23
CA PRO A 37 21.33 -28.24 4.63
C PRO A 37 20.61 -27.06 5.29
N SER A 38 19.54 -27.37 6.02
CA SER A 38 18.80 -26.42 6.84
C SER A 38 19.73 -25.84 7.91
N ARG A 39 20.37 -24.71 7.60
CA ARG A 39 20.96 -23.86 8.64
C ARG A 39 19.80 -23.34 9.48
N GLY A 40 19.89 -23.53 10.80
CA GLY A 40 18.93 -22.96 11.74
C GLY A 40 18.67 -21.50 11.39
N ARG A 41 17.41 -21.20 11.11
CA ARG A 41 16.95 -19.90 10.62
C ARG A 41 16.81 -19.00 11.84
N GLU A 42 17.89 -18.36 12.28
CA GLU A 42 17.76 -17.19 13.13
C GLU A 42 17.21 -16.04 12.26
N PRO A 43 16.07 -15.41 12.63
CA PRO A 43 15.56 -14.27 11.92
C PRO A 43 16.62 -13.17 11.83
N GLY A 44 16.81 -12.55 10.66
CA GLY A 44 17.74 -11.43 10.49
C GLY A 44 17.49 -10.25 11.45
N ARG A 45 16.30 -10.21 12.07
CA ARG A 45 15.86 -9.25 13.09
C ARG A 45 16.76 -9.15 14.32
N ASP A 46 17.34 -10.26 14.79
CA ASP A 46 18.17 -10.22 16.02
C ASP A 46 19.48 -9.46 15.77
N ARG A 47 20.02 -9.42 14.54
CA ARG A 47 21.28 -8.73 14.26
C ARG A 47 21.19 -7.21 14.29
N LEU A 48 20.02 -6.63 13.99
CA LEU A 48 19.81 -5.17 14.04
C LEU A 48 19.35 -4.73 15.44
N ARG A 49 18.62 -5.57 16.18
CA ARG A 49 18.25 -5.28 17.58
C ARG A 49 19.39 -5.44 18.57
N GLU A 50 20.31 -6.39 18.34
CA GLU A 50 21.52 -6.54 19.18
C GLU A 50 22.59 -5.47 18.91
N ALA A 51 22.48 -4.73 17.80
CA ALA A 51 23.31 -3.56 17.53
C ALA A 51 22.83 -2.36 18.37
N GLY A 52 23.15 -2.39 19.67
CA GLY A 52 22.94 -1.28 20.58
C GLY A 52 23.37 0.06 19.96
N HIS A 53 22.45 1.02 19.96
CA HIS A 53 22.66 2.43 19.61
C HIS A 53 23.61 2.69 18.44
N MET A 54 23.34 2.10 17.28
CA MET A 54 23.81 2.69 16.03
C MET A 54 23.17 4.07 15.85
N ALA A 55 23.96 5.08 15.48
CA ALA A 55 23.43 6.39 15.12
C ALA A 55 22.41 6.22 13.98
N ARG A 56 21.15 6.62 14.22
CA ARG A 56 20.11 6.62 13.19
C ARG A 56 20.13 7.97 12.50
N LEU A 57 20.46 7.97 11.22
CA LEU A 57 20.29 9.17 10.40
C LEU A 57 18.79 9.43 10.27
N THR A 58 18.37 10.63 10.62
CA THR A 58 16.99 11.09 10.45
C THR A 58 16.97 12.33 9.56
N VAL A 59 15.94 12.44 8.73
CA VAL A 59 15.68 13.61 7.90
C VAL A 59 14.38 14.26 8.35
N SER A 60 14.29 15.57 8.16
CA SER A 60 13.06 16.35 8.26
C SER A 60 12.88 17.01 6.90
N PHE A 61 11.76 16.74 6.23
CA PHE A 61 11.41 17.35 4.96
C PHE A 61 10.73 18.70 5.17
N LEU A 62 9.85 18.79 6.18
CA LEU A 62 9.14 20.00 6.53
C LEU A 62 9.80 20.70 7.72
N ASP A 63 9.77 22.03 7.73
CA ASP A 63 10.01 22.79 8.95
C ASP A 63 8.73 22.97 9.78
N GLU A 64 8.85 23.56 10.96
CA GLU A 64 7.70 23.71 11.86
C GLU A 64 6.61 24.63 11.28
N THR A 65 7.01 25.66 10.54
CA THR A 65 6.04 26.60 9.91
C THR A 65 5.26 25.90 8.82
N ASP A 66 5.93 25.06 8.02
CA ASP A 66 5.30 24.27 6.97
C ASP A 66 4.32 23.25 7.56
N ARG A 67 4.68 22.59 8.67
CA ARG A 67 3.79 21.64 9.37
C ARG A 67 2.54 22.33 9.91
N GLU A 68 2.71 23.44 10.63
CA GLU A 68 1.59 24.25 11.13
C GLU A 68 0.68 24.69 9.99
N THR A 69 1.28 25.17 8.88
CA THR A 69 0.52 25.61 7.71
C THR A 69 -0.28 24.47 7.10
N LEU A 70 0.34 23.31 6.83
CA LEU A 70 -0.35 22.15 6.26
C LEU A 70 -1.46 21.65 7.18
N HIS A 71 -1.22 21.60 8.49
CA HIS A 71 -2.23 21.21 9.47
C HIS A 71 -3.43 22.16 9.45
N GLU A 72 -3.17 23.47 9.56
CA GLU A 72 -4.21 24.49 9.59
C GLU A 72 -5.05 24.54 8.30
N GLN A 73 -4.40 24.39 7.14
CA GLN A 73 -5.11 24.31 5.86
C GLN A 73 -5.94 23.03 5.74
N THR A 74 -5.43 21.90 6.24
CA THR A 74 -6.17 20.63 6.28
C THR A 74 -7.44 20.76 7.11
N LEU A 75 -7.34 21.32 8.32
CA LEU A 75 -8.48 21.56 9.19
C LEU A 75 -9.49 22.54 8.57
N THR A 76 -9.00 23.59 7.90
CA THR A 76 -9.85 24.55 7.17
C THR A 76 -10.66 23.86 6.07
N VAL A 77 -10.03 22.97 5.29
CA VAL A 77 -10.73 22.20 4.25
C VAL A 77 -11.82 21.31 4.86
N LEU A 78 -11.53 20.61 5.95
CA LEU A 78 -12.51 19.76 6.63
C LEU A 78 -13.70 20.54 7.21
N GLU A 79 -13.44 21.72 7.76
CA GLU A 79 -14.43 22.57 8.44
C GLU A 79 -15.29 23.37 7.45
N GLU A 80 -14.71 23.90 6.38
CA GLU A 80 -15.40 24.79 5.43
C GLU A 80 -15.93 24.05 4.19
N VAL A 81 -15.19 23.08 3.67
CA VAL A 81 -15.56 22.32 2.46
C VAL A 81 -16.24 21.01 2.83
N GLY A 82 -15.61 20.22 3.70
CA GLY A 82 -16.08 18.89 4.11
C GLY A 82 -15.74 17.78 3.13
N VAL A 83 -16.32 16.61 3.39
CA VAL A 83 -16.01 15.34 2.71
C VAL A 83 -17.31 14.63 2.33
N ALA A 84 -17.32 13.98 1.15
CA ALA A 84 -18.42 13.12 0.73
C ALA A 84 -18.21 11.70 1.25
N TYR A 85 -19.08 11.23 2.14
CA TYR A 85 -18.99 9.88 2.70
C TYR A 85 -19.69 8.83 1.83
N ASN A 86 -20.59 9.25 0.94
CA ASN A 86 -21.25 8.42 -0.08
C ASN A 86 -21.99 7.16 0.45
N THR A 87 -22.26 7.10 1.75
CA THR A 87 -23.14 6.10 2.36
C THR A 87 -23.85 6.69 3.59
N PRO A 88 -25.14 6.39 3.80
CA PRO A 88 -25.84 6.72 5.03
C PRO A 88 -25.16 6.14 6.28
N ALA A 89 -24.57 4.95 6.18
CA ALA A 89 -23.98 4.26 7.34
C ALA A 89 -22.82 5.06 7.96
N ALA A 90 -22.06 5.78 7.14
CA ALA A 90 -20.99 6.66 7.63
C ALA A 90 -21.56 7.93 8.28
N LEU A 91 -22.65 8.50 7.75
CA LEU A 91 -23.32 9.63 8.39
C LEU A 91 -23.97 9.24 9.72
N ASP A 92 -24.48 8.01 9.83
CA ASP A 92 -25.04 7.48 11.08
C ASP A 92 -23.96 7.33 12.16
N VAL A 93 -22.70 7.07 11.78
CA VAL A 93 -21.56 7.09 12.72
C VAL A 93 -21.24 8.51 13.19
N LEU A 94 -21.42 9.52 12.34
CA LEU A 94 -21.18 10.93 12.66
C LEU A 94 -22.37 11.57 13.42
N GLU A 95 -23.52 10.91 13.46
CA GLU A 95 -24.72 11.45 14.11
C GLU A 95 -24.52 11.66 15.61
N GLY A 96 -25.04 12.78 16.13
CA GLY A 96 -24.88 13.16 17.53
C GLY A 96 -23.53 13.80 17.88
N THR A 97 -22.64 13.97 16.88
CA THR A 97 -21.41 14.77 17.01
C THR A 97 -21.63 16.23 16.57
N GLU A 98 -20.58 17.04 16.64
CA GLU A 98 -20.54 18.42 16.16
C GLU A 98 -20.40 18.55 14.64
N ALA A 99 -20.25 17.44 13.91
CA ALA A 99 -20.18 17.44 12.46
C ALA A 99 -21.47 18.00 11.83
N VAL A 100 -21.32 18.82 10.79
CA VAL A 100 -22.46 19.36 10.04
C VAL A 100 -22.78 18.42 8.90
N LEU A 101 -23.86 17.65 9.05
CA LEU A 101 -24.25 16.59 8.13
C LEU A 101 -25.23 17.10 7.05
N ASP A 102 -24.99 16.71 5.80
CA ASP A 102 -25.94 16.81 4.70
C ASP A 102 -26.32 15.39 4.25
N ARG A 103 -27.46 14.91 4.75
CA ARG A 103 -27.95 13.55 4.48
C ARG A 103 -28.46 13.37 3.04
N ASP A 104 -28.82 14.44 2.35
CA ASP A 104 -29.27 14.36 0.96
C ASP A 104 -28.08 14.20 0.01
N ARG A 105 -26.97 14.89 0.30
CA ARG A 105 -25.72 14.80 -0.48
C ARG A 105 -24.75 13.75 0.02
N LEU A 106 -25.03 13.13 1.16
CA LEU A 106 -24.15 12.18 1.85
C LEU A 106 -22.77 12.79 2.16
N THR A 107 -22.74 14.05 2.60
CA THR A 107 -21.51 14.77 2.96
C THR A 107 -21.53 15.25 4.40
N ALA A 108 -20.35 15.53 4.95
CA ALA A 108 -20.22 16.17 6.24
C ALA A 108 -19.04 17.15 6.29
N ARG A 109 -19.20 18.25 7.02
CA ARG A 109 -18.10 19.13 7.45
C ARG A 109 -17.70 18.80 8.88
N LEU A 110 -16.40 18.70 9.13
CA LEU A 110 -15.84 18.23 10.38
C LEU A 110 -15.17 19.39 11.13
N PRO A 111 -15.69 19.82 12.29
CA PRO A 111 -15.05 20.85 13.10
C PRO A 111 -13.69 20.39 13.63
N ARG A 112 -12.78 21.35 13.83
CA ARG A 112 -11.40 21.11 14.30
C ARG A 112 -11.33 20.28 15.58
N ALA A 113 -12.12 20.68 16.58
CA ALA A 113 -12.18 20.00 17.87
C ALA A 113 -12.65 18.54 17.78
N LEU A 114 -13.49 18.20 16.78
CA LEU A 114 -13.89 16.81 16.54
C LEU A 114 -12.72 16.01 15.97
N VAL A 115 -11.98 16.58 15.03
CA VAL A 115 -10.80 15.94 14.41
C VAL A 115 -9.71 15.67 15.46
N GLU A 116 -9.36 16.68 16.25
CA GLU A 116 -8.35 16.58 17.33
C GLU A 116 -8.73 15.50 18.36
N ARG A 117 -9.99 15.49 18.81
CA ARG A 117 -10.48 14.50 19.77
C ARG A 117 -10.41 13.06 19.24
N CYS A 118 -10.71 12.86 17.96
CA CYS A 118 -10.60 11.53 17.35
C CYS A 118 -9.14 11.10 17.14
N LEU A 119 -8.23 12.05 16.87
CA LEU A 119 -6.79 11.76 16.81
C LEU A 119 -6.24 11.29 18.16
N GLU A 120 -6.73 11.83 19.28
CA GLU A 120 -6.32 11.43 20.62
C GLU A 120 -6.69 9.98 20.97
N THR A 121 -7.78 9.45 20.41
CA THR A 121 -8.19 8.06 20.66
C THR A 121 -7.44 7.05 19.79
N ALA A 122 -6.80 7.49 18.71
CA ALA A 122 -6.07 6.61 17.81
C ALA A 122 -4.80 6.03 18.47
N PRO A 123 -4.60 4.70 18.46
CA PRO A 123 -3.41 4.08 19.02
C PRO A 123 -2.12 4.54 18.31
N ARG A 124 -1.07 4.81 19.10
CA ARG A 124 0.28 5.16 18.61
C ARG A 124 1.08 3.95 18.12
N THR A 125 0.59 2.74 18.38
CA THR A 125 1.23 1.49 17.97
C THR A 125 0.17 0.50 17.50
N VAL A 126 0.46 -0.24 16.44
CA VAL A 126 -0.46 -1.23 15.86
C VAL A 126 0.23 -2.58 15.78
N LEU A 127 -0.43 -3.63 16.29
CA LEU A 127 0.01 -5.00 16.11
C LEU A 127 -0.54 -5.54 14.79
N LEU A 128 0.37 -5.97 13.92
CA LEU A 128 0.10 -6.81 12.78
C LEU A 128 0.52 -8.23 13.15
N ALA A 129 -0.43 -9.02 13.66
CA ALA A 129 -0.13 -10.41 14.03
C ALA A 129 0.10 -11.24 12.77
N ALA A 130 0.91 -12.27 12.84
CA ALA A 130 1.08 -13.23 11.76
C ALA A 130 0.38 -14.54 12.13
N ARG A 131 0.23 -15.48 11.18
CA ARG A 131 -0.23 -16.84 11.53
C ARG A 131 0.82 -17.51 12.42
N ASP A 132 2.09 -17.40 12.06
CA ASP A 132 3.22 -17.78 12.91
C ASP A 132 3.63 -16.57 13.77
N PRO A 133 3.49 -16.61 15.11
CA PRO A 133 3.87 -15.50 15.99
C PRO A 133 5.32 -15.00 15.85
N ALA A 134 6.24 -15.83 15.32
CA ALA A 134 7.61 -15.40 15.06
C ALA A 134 7.72 -14.26 14.03
N HIS A 135 6.67 -14.05 13.24
CA HIS A 135 6.56 -13.00 12.23
C HIS A 135 5.65 -11.83 12.66
N ASP A 136 5.26 -11.75 13.94
CA ASP A 136 4.48 -10.60 14.42
C ASP A 136 5.26 -9.28 14.21
N VAL A 137 4.54 -8.26 13.76
CA VAL A 137 5.05 -6.91 13.48
C VAL A 137 4.32 -5.92 14.38
N ARG A 138 5.05 -4.95 14.94
CA ARG A 138 4.45 -3.85 15.69
C ARG A 138 4.89 -2.53 15.05
N LEU A 139 3.96 -1.89 14.36
CA LEU A 139 4.19 -0.55 13.80
C LEU A 139 4.09 0.49 14.92
N GLY A 140 4.90 1.56 14.84
CA GLY A 140 4.92 2.63 15.83
C GLY A 140 5.87 2.41 17.01
N ASP A 141 6.56 1.25 17.11
CA ASP A 141 7.50 0.95 18.20
C ASP A 141 8.93 1.47 17.95
N GLY A 142 9.13 2.19 16.83
CA GLY A 142 10.41 2.72 16.39
C GLY A 142 11.22 1.77 15.50
N SER A 143 10.78 0.52 15.33
CA SER A 143 11.33 -0.37 14.30
C SER A 143 10.79 -0.02 12.91
N LEU A 144 11.58 -0.37 11.89
CA LEU A 144 11.18 -0.28 10.49
C LEU A 144 10.81 -1.68 10.01
N SER A 145 9.63 -1.81 9.43
CA SER A 145 9.16 -3.04 8.79
C SER A 145 9.14 -2.88 7.26
N PHE A 146 9.15 -4.01 6.55
CA PHE A 146 9.04 -4.04 5.10
C PHE A 146 7.87 -4.92 4.66
N THR A 147 7.11 -4.44 3.68
CA THR A 147 6.03 -5.18 3.06
C THR A 147 6.16 -5.21 1.55
N SER A 148 5.38 -6.07 0.92
CA SER A 148 5.12 -5.99 -0.51
C SER A 148 4.02 -4.96 -0.77
N ASP A 149 3.98 -4.42 -1.99
CA ASP A 149 2.79 -3.76 -2.53
C ASP A 149 1.79 -4.83 -3.04
N GLY A 150 0.58 -4.43 -3.45
CA GLY A 150 -0.37 -5.38 -3.98
C GLY A 150 -1.41 -4.89 -4.97
N THR A 151 -2.35 -5.80 -5.24
CA THR A 151 -3.41 -5.65 -6.25
C THR A 151 -2.99 -5.53 -7.71
N THR A 152 -1.74 -5.90 -8.08
CA THR A 152 -1.31 -5.91 -9.49
C THR A 152 -2.26 -6.72 -10.37
N THR A 153 -2.59 -6.17 -11.52
CA THR A 153 -3.55 -6.77 -12.47
C THR A 153 -2.87 -7.62 -13.54
N TYR A 154 -1.58 -7.40 -13.78
CA TYR A 154 -0.77 -8.14 -14.72
C TYR A 154 0.49 -8.68 -14.04
N VAL A 155 0.96 -9.82 -14.54
CA VAL A 155 2.18 -10.47 -14.11
C VAL A 155 3.10 -10.55 -15.33
N LEU A 156 4.33 -10.08 -15.16
CA LEU A 156 5.41 -10.33 -16.11
C LEU A 156 6.20 -11.53 -15.58
N ASP A 157 6.10 -12.66 -16.28
CA ASP A 157 6.86 -13.86 -15.96
C ASP A 157 8.33 -13.66 -16.37
N ASP A 158 9.26 -13.81 -15.41
CA ASP A 158 10.67 -13.50 -15.60
C ASP A 158 11.42 -14.56 -16.41
N GLU A 159 10.96 -15.81 -16.39
CA GLU A 159 11.57 -16.92 -17.14
C GLU A 159 11.21 -16.86 -18.63
N SER A 160 9.94 -16.60 -18.94
CA SER A 160 9.39 -16.59 -20.30
C SER A 160 9.36 -15.20 -20.94
N GLY A 161 9.33 -14.15 -20.13
CA GLY A 161 9.07 -12.77 -20.58
C GLY A 161 7.61 -12.51 -20.96
N GLU A 162 6.69 -13.43 -20.65
CA GLU A 162 5.27 -13.28 -20.97
C GLU A 162 4.59 -12.29 -20.00
N LEU A 163 3.88 -11.30 -20.54
CA LEU A 163 2.97 -10.45 -19.79
C LEU A 163 1.55 -11.01 -19.90
N HIS A 164 0.95 -11.40 -18.79
CA HIS A 164 -0.43 -11.90 -18.75
C HIS A 164 -1.24 -11.33 -17.58
N GLU A 165 -2.57 -11.45 -17.66
CA GLU A 165 -3.44 -11.11 -16.53
C GLU A 165 -3.13 -12.01 -15.34
N GLY A 166 -3.16 -11.43 -14.13
CA GLY A 166 -2.92 -12.16 -12.89
C GLY A 166 -3.91 -13.30 -12.67
N ARG A 167 -3.43 -14.43 -12.18
CA ARG A 167 -4.21 -15.65 -11.90
C ARG A 167 -4.07 -16.07 -10.44
N ALA A 168 -4.96 -16.95 -9.99
CA ALA A 168 -4.95 -17.49 -8.64
C ALA A 168 -3.64 -18.25 -8.35
N ALA A 169 -3.09 -18.91 -9.37
CA ALA A 169 -1.80 -19.60 -9.28
C ALA A 169 -0.64 -18.63 -9.03
N ASP A 170 -0.62 -17.48 -9.70
CA ASP A 170 0.43 -16.47 -9.56
C ASP A 170 0.41 -15.87 -8.16
N LEU A 171 -0.78 -15.53 -7.65
CA LEU A 171 -0.95 -15.09 -6.27
C LEU A 171 -0.37 -16.12 -5.30
N GLY A 172 -0.70 -17.40 -5.46
CA GLY A 172 -0.15 -18.45 -4.61
C GLY A 172 1.38 -18.54 -4.69
N THR A 173 1.96 -18.40 -5.88
CA THR A 173 3.41 -18.44 -6.10
C THR A 173 4.12 -17.25 -5.46
N VAL A 174 3.65 -16.03 -5.70
CA VAL A 174 4.22 -14.80 -5.14
C VAL A 174 4.11 -14.79 -3.61
N MET A 175 2.96 -15.21 -3.05
CA MET A 175 2.80 -15.28 -1.60
C MET A 175 3.75 -16.28 -0.92
N ARG A 176 4.06 -17.42 -1.57
CA ARG A 176 5.07 -18.37 -1.06
C ARG A 176 6.49 -17.80 -1.17
N LEU A 177 6.80 -17.06 -2.23
CA LEU A 177 8.07 -16.34 -2.34
C LEU A 177 8.22 -15.36 -1.18
N PHE A 178 7.20 -14.55 -0.93
CA PHE A 178 7.16 -13.58 0.17
C PHE A 178 7.29 -14.23 1.54
N ASP A 179 6.68 -15.39 1.77
CA ASP A 179 6.89 -16.17 3.00
C ASP A 179 8.35 -16.61 3.19
N ALA A 180 9.03 -16.97 2.09
CA ALA A 180 10.41 -17.42 2.10
C ALA A 180 11.43 -16.28 2.29
N LEU A 181 11.11 -15.05 1.89
CA LEU A 181 12.00 -13.89 2.00
C LEU A 181 12.16 -13.44 3.47
N PRO A 182 13.38 -13.41 4.05
CA PRO A 182 13.56 -13.01 5.44
C PRO A 182 13.42 -11.49 5.67
N ASP A 183 13.66 -10.69 4.62
CA ASP A 183 13.65 -9.23 4.68
C ASP A 183 12.25 -8.62 4.46
N LEU A 184 11.25 -9.46 4.19
CA LEU A 184 9.85 -9.04 4.08
C LEU A 184 9.12 -9.41 5.37
N ASP A 185 8.59 -8.46 6.12
CA ASP A 185 8.02 -8.70 7.43
C ASP A 185 6.54 -9.12 7.37
N TYR A 186 5.78 -8.53 6.46
CA TYR A 186 4.41 -8.91 6.14
C TYR A 186 4.14 -8.73 4.65
N ALA A 187 2.99 -9.18 4.16
CA ALA A 187 2.73 -9.20 2.72
C ALA A 187 1.31 -8.79 2.38
N TRP A 188 1.18 -8.07 1.28
CA TRP A 188 -0.10 -7.85 0.63
C TRP A 188 -0.50 -9.05 -0.20
N ALA A 189 -1.79 -9.25 -0.42
CA ALA A 189 -2.26 -10.14 -1.47
C ALA A 189 -1.95 -9.52 -2.84
N THR A 190 -0.75 -9.76 -3.35
CA THR A 190 -0.16 -8.89 -4.39
C THR A 190 -0.78 -9.01 -5.75
N VAL A 191 -1.13 -10.22 -6.20
CA VAL A 191 -1.72 -10.41 -7.53
C VAL A 191 -3.25 -10.43 -7.41
N SER A 192 -3.92 -9.62 -8.23
CA SER A 192 -5.38 -9.63 -8.42
C SER A 192 -5.78 -10.74 -9.41
N PRO A 193 -6.34 -11.88 -8.94
CA PRO A 193 -6.65 -13.00 -9.82
C PRO A 193 -7.87 -12.70 -10.69
N ARG A 194 -7.68 -12.68 -12.01
CA ARG A 194 -8.72 -12.39 -13.02
C ARG A 194 -9.48 -13.64 -13.47
N ASP A 195 -8.95 -14.82 -13.15
CA ASP A 195 -9.53 -16.13 -13.42
C ASP A 195 -10.57 -16.59 -12.36
N LEU A 196 -10.72 -15.84 -11.27
CA LEU A 196 -11.71 -16.10 -10.22
C LEU A 196 -13.06 -15.41 -10.50
N ASP A 197 -14.15 -15.95 -9.96
CA ASP A 197 -15.48 -15.30 -10.04
C ASP A 197 -15.45 -13.98 -9.25
N PRO A 198 -15.78 -12.82 -9.85
CA PRO A 198 -15.69 -11.53 -9.17
C PRO A 198 -16.47 -11.44 -7.84
N ARG A 199 -17.53 -12.24 -7.70
CA ARG A 199 -18.40 -12.29 -6.50
C ARG A 199 -17.76 -13.01 -5.33
N THR A 200 -16.80 -13.89 -5.57
CA THR A 200 -16.11 -14.67 -4.52
C THR A 200 -14.62 -14.35 -4.43
N ALA A 201 -14.07 -13.74 -5.48
CA ALA A 201 -12.64 -13.45 -5.62
C ALA A 201 -12.04 -12.71 -4.41
N ASN A 202 -12.77 -11.85 -3.70
CA ASN A 202 -12.21 -11.14 -2.54
C ASN A 202 -11.87 -12.10 -1.39
N LEU A 203 -12.78 -13.03 -1.10
CA LEU A 203 -12.59 -14.06 -0.08
C LEU A 203 -11.61 -15.14 -0.55
N GLU A 204 -11.66 -15.53 -1.82
CA GLU A 204 -10.74 -16.51 -2.38
C GLU A 204 -9.29 -16.00 -2.40
N THR A 205 -9.06 -14.73 -2.75
CA THR A 205 -7.76 -14.07 -2.65
C THR A 205 -7.22 -14.12 -1.21
N ALA A 206 -8.02 -13.75 -0.22
CA ALA A 206 -7.63 -13.84 1.19
C ALA A 206 -7.30 -15.28 1.60
N ALA A 207 -8.11 -16.25 1.18
CA ALA A 207 -7.90 -17.66 1.48
C ALA A 207 -6.62 -18.21 0.83
N ILE A 208 -6.29 -17.81 -0.41
CA ILE A 208 -5.04 -18.15 -1.09
C ILE A 208 -3.85 -17.57 -0.33
N ALA A 209 -3.92 -16.29 0.07
CA ALA A 209 -2.88 -15.61 0.83
C ALA A 209 -2.61 -16.32 2.17
N PHE A 210 -3.66 -16.59 2.97
CA PHE A 210 -3.51 -17.30 4.24
C PHE A 210 -2.94 -18.71 4.07
N ARG A 211 -3.28 -19.44 3.00
CA ARG A 211 -2.69 -20.76 2.76
C ARG A 211 -1.21 -20.68 2.37
N SER A 212 -0.83 -19.62 1.68
CA SER A 212 0.47 -19.51 1.00
C SER A 212 1.54 -18.76 1.79
N CYS A 213 1.14 -17.94 2.77
CA CYS A 213 2.04 -17.13 3.59
C CYS A 213 1.65 -17.25 5.08
N ALA A 214 2.64 -17.43 5.95
CA ALA A 214 2.48 -17.49 7.40
C ALA A 214 2.60 -16.13 8.09
N LYS A 215 3.05 -15.09 7.37
CA LYS A 215 3.16 -13.71 7.85
C LYS A 215 1.79 -13.03 7.87
N HIS A 216 1.72 -11.81 8.40
CA HIS A 216 0.52 -10.99 8.35
C HIS A 216 0.11 -10.71 6.89
N VAL A 217 -1.21 -10.71 6.61
CA VAL A 217 -1.76 -10.49 5.27
C VAL A 217 -2.52 -9.17 5.19
N GLN A 218 -2.22 -8.34 4.19
CA GLN A 218 -2.89 -7.06 3.95
C GLN A 218 -3.64 -7.08 2.59
N THR A 219 -4.90 -6.65 2.54
CA THR A 219 -5.63 -6.46 1.27
C THR A 219 -6.91 -5.63 1.46
N GLY A 220 -7.53 -5.18 0.36
CA GLY A 220 -8.80 -4.47 0.40
C GLY A 220 -10.01 -5.40 0.58
N VAL A 221 -11.05 -4.92 1.27
CA VAL A 221 -12.34 -5.62 1.38
C VAL A 221 -13.40 -4.84 0.64
N ARG A 222 -13.97 -5.46 -0.41
CA ARG A 222 -14.79 -4.75 -1.42
C ARG A 222 -16.23 -4.51 -1.01
N GLY A 223 -16.65 -4.94 0.17
CA GLY A 223 -18.02 -4.75 0.63
C GLY A 223 -18.36 -5.49 1.92
N PRO A 224 -19.40 -5.03 2.63
CA PRO A 224 -19.75 -5.52 3.97
C PRO A 224 -20.14 -7.00 3.99
N GLN A 225 -20.68 -7.53 2.89
CA GLN A 225 -21.03 -8.95 2.76
C GLN A 225 -19.84 -9.91 2.89
N TYR A 226 -18.62 -9.43 2.68
CA TYR A 226 -17.41 -10.23 2.82
C TYR A 226 -16.82 -10.21 4.23
N VAL A 227 -17.25 -9.28 5.09
CA VAL A 227 -16.64 -9.08 6.41
C VAL A 227 -16.86 -10.27 7.33
N ALA A 228 -18.11 -10.73 7.50
CA ALA A 228 -18.40 -11.87 8.37
C ALA A 228 -17.64 -13.15 7.95
N PRO A 229 -17.70 -13.59 6.69
CA PRO A 229 -16.92 -14.75 6.22
C PRO A 229 -15.39 -14.56 6.37
N LEU A 230 -14.89 -13.35 6.17
CA LEU A 230 -13.47 -13.04 6.38
C LEU A 230 -13.07 -13.17 7.85
N LEU A 231 -13.89 -12.68 8.78
CA LEU A 231 -13.65 -12.81 10.22
C LEU A 231 -13.68 -14.28 10.67
N GLU A 232 -14.56 -15.10 10.10
CA GLU A 232 -14.56 -16.55 10.31
C GLU A 232 -13.25 -17.20 9.82
N MET A 233 -12.76 -16.81 8.64
CA MET A 233 -11.46 -17.28 8.14
C MET A 233 -10.30 -16.85 9.05
N ILE A 234 -10.28 -15.59 9.47
CA ILE A 234 -9.27 -15.06 10.40
C ILE A 234 -9.27 -15.88 11.69
N ALA A 235 -10.44 -16.10 12.29
CA ALA A 235 -10.56 -16.87 13.52
C ALA A 235 -10.11 -18.33 13.36
N ALA A 236 -10.46 -18.97 12.24
CA ALA A 236 -10.05 -20.34 11.95
C ALA A 236 -8.53 -20.47 11.75
N VAL A 237 -7.90 -19.49 11.11
CA VAL A 237 -6.45 -19.52 10.82
C VAL A 237 -5.62 -19.10 12.04
N ALA A 238 -6.05 -18.07 12.77
CA ALA A 238 -5.35 -17.54 13.93
C ALA A 238 -5.59 -18.35 15.21
N GLY A 239 -6.70 -19.10 15.28
CA GLY A 239 -7.17 -19.75 16.50
C GLY A 239 -7.78 -18.79 17.52
N ALA A 240 -8.04 -17.54 17.13
CA ALA A 240 -8.56 -16.46 17.97
C ALA A 240 -9.27 -15.39 17.12
N PRO A 241 -10.25 -14.64 17.66
CA PRO A 241 -10.89 -13.56 16.92
C PRO A 241 -9.92 -12.45 16.54
N ALA A 242 -10.26 -11.67 15.50
CA ALA A 242 -9.41 -10.59 14.98
C ALA A 242 -9.01 -9.56 16.06
N ALA A 243 -9.92 -9.22 16.98
CA ALA A 243 -9.64 -8.30 18.09
C ALA A 243 -8.53 -8.78 19.05
N GLU A 244 -8.29 -10.09 19.14
CA GLU A 244 -7.21 -10.65 19.95
C GLU A 244 -5.95 -10.91 19.12
N ARG A 245 -6.13 -11.40 17.89
CA ARG A 245 -5.02 -11.79 17.01
C ARG A 245 -5.29 -11.35 15.56
N PRO A 246 -5.02 -10.09 15.23
CA PRO A 246 -5.32 -9.52 13.91
C PRO A 246 -4.28 -9.99 12.88
N ILE A 247 -4.47 -11.20 12.33
CA ILE A 247 -3.60 -11.75 11.27
C ILE A 247 -3.81 -11.12 9.89
N PHE A 248 -4.69 -10.14 9.83
CA PHE A 248 -5.14 -9.47 8.63
C PHE A 248 -5.35 -7.99 8.90
N SER A 249 -5.00 -7.14 7.94
CA SER A 249 -5.37 -5.73 7.93
C SER A 249 -6.04 -5.35 6.61
N ALA A 250 -6.96 -4.40 6.68
CA ALA A 250 -7.75 -3.97 5.54
C ALA A 250 -7.25 -2.62 5.01
N VAL A 251 -7.10 -2.53 3.70
CA VAL A 251 -6.74 -1.26 3.04
C VAL A 251 -8.02 -0.53 2.69
N ASN A 252 -8.12 0.72 3.15
CA ASN A 252 -9.20 1.65 2.88
C ASN A 252 -8.65 2.85 2.11
N CYS A 253 -8.83 2.83 0.79
CA CYS A 253 -8.53 3.95 -0.06
C CYS A 253 -9.72 4.92 -0.06
N THR A 254 -9.46 6.19 0.22
CA THR A 254 -10.42 7.27 -0.06
C THR A 254 -10.48 7.53 -1.56
N VAL A 255 -11.53 8.21 -2.00
CA VAL A 255 -11.75 8.59 -3.38
C VAL A 255 -11.46 10.07 -3.51
N ALA A 256 -10.31 10.40 -4.10
CA ALA A 256 -9.96 11.80 -4.30
C ALA A 256 -10.78 12.46 -5.41
N PRO A 257 -11.15 13.76 -5.27
CA PRO A 257 -10.93 14.61 -4.10
C PRO A 257 -12.02 14.44 -3.02
N LEU A 258 -11.59 14.38 -1.75
CA LEU A 258 -12.41 14.59 -0.55
C LEU A 258 -13.66 13.69 -0.50
N ALA A 259 -13.51 12.41 -0.82
CA ALA A 259 -14.61 11.46 -0.73
C ALA A 259 -14.17 10.09 -0.19
N HIS A 260 -15.15 9.33 0.28
CA HIS A 260 -15.04 7.90 0.61
C HIS A 260 -15.86 7.10 -0.39
N ASP A 261 -15.43 5.88 -0.73
CA ASP A 261 -16.29 4.96 -1.48
C ASP A 261 -17.30 4.32 -0.52
N GLY A 262 -18.60 4.46 -0.78
CA GLY A 262 -19.64 4.04 0.15
C GLY A 262 -19.55 2.56 0.55
N VAL A 263 -19.47 1.64 -0.42
CA VAL A 263 -19.56 0.19 -0.15
C VAL A 263 -18.31 -0.36 0.57
N PRO A 264 -17.08 -0.08 0.12
CA PRO A 264 -15.87 -0.46 0.86
C PRO A 264 -15.79 0.21 2.24
N THR A 265 -16.24 1.46 2.38
CA THR A 265 -16.24 2.16 3.67
C THR A 265 -17.14 1.49 4.70
N GLU A 266 -18.32 0.99 4.29
CA GLU A 266 -19.17 0.17 5.17
C GLU A 266 -18.46 -1.10 5.65
N ALA A 267 -17.70 -1.75 4.77
CA ALA A 267 -16.85 -2.88 5.15
C ALA A 267 -15.77 -2.47 6.18
N SER A 268 -15.06 -1.36 5.93
CA SER A 268 -14.04 -0.83 6.83
C SER A 268 -14.60 -0.47 8.21
N ILE A 269 -15.80 0.13 8.29
CA ILE A 269 -16.51 0.38 9.57
C ILE A 269 -16.74 -0.93 10.33
N ALA A 270 -17.22 -1.98 9.65
CA ALA A 270 -17.47 -3.27 10.27
C ALA A 270 -16.17 -3.96 10.72
N LEU A 271 -15.10 -3.84 9.94
CA LEU A 271 -13.77 -4.39 10.25
C LEU A 271 -13.12 -3.67 11.43
N ALA A 272 -13.21 -2.34 11.50
CA ALA A 272 -12.73 -1.56 12.65
C ALA A 272 -13.40 -2.02 13.95
N ARG A 273 -14.73 -2.22 13.93
CA ARG A 273 -15.49 -2.74 15.08
C ARG A 273 -15.10 -4.17 15.48
N ALA A 274 -14.60 -4.95 14.54
CA ALA A 274 -14.11 -6.31 14.78
C ALA A 274 -12.65 -6.37 15.26
N GLY A 275 -11.97 -5.22 15.37
CA GLY A 275 -10.57 -5.12 15.79
C GLY A 275 -9.55 -5.41 14.68
N VAL A 276 -9.96 -5.37 13.41
CA VAL A 276 -9.06 -5.47 12.27
C VAL A 276 -8.36 -4.11 12.05
N PRO A 277 -7.01 -4.06 11.97
CA PRO A 277 -6.29 -2.86 11.61
C PRO A 277 -6.67 -2.34 10.23
N LEU A 278 -6.82 -1.03 10.11
CA LEU A 278 -7.11 -0.36 8.85
C LEU A 278 -5.91 0.46 8.38
N VAL A 279 -5.54 0.29 7.12
CA VAL A 279 -4.60 1.17 6.41
C VAL A 279 -5.41 2.20 5.66
N ILE A 280 -5.27 3.47 6.02
CA ILE A 280 -5.96 4.58 5.38
C ILE A 280 -5.01 5.15 4.32
N MET A 281 -5.39 4.98 3.06
CA MET A 281 -4.51 5.26 1.92
C MET A 281 -5.14 6.27 0.95
N PRO A 282 -5.04 7.59 1.24
CA PRO A 282 -5.46 8.61 0.30
C PRO A 282 -4.44 8.77 -0.83
N MET A 283 -4.93 8.73 -2.07
CA MET A 283 -4.09 8.79 -3.28
C MET A 283 -4.54 9.90 -4.25
N PRO A 284 -4.59 11.17 -3.82
CA PRO A 284 -4.91 12.25 -4.73
C PRO A 284 -3.87 12.39 -5.84
N LEU A 285 -4.34 12.62 -7.06
CA LEU A 285 -3.51 12.70 -8.25
C LEU A 285 -3.38 14.17 -8.70
N MET A 286 -2.19 14.75 -8.49
CA MET A 286 -1.87 16.13 -8.87
C MET A 286 -2.18 16.38 -10.34
N GLY A 287 -2.97 17.43 -10.59
CA GLY A 287 -3.40 17.82 -11.94
C GLY A 287 -4.67 17.14 -12.42
N THR A 288 -5.27 16.25 -11.62
CA THR A 288 -6.55 15.60 -11.94
C THR A 288 -7.53 15.63 -10.77
N THR A 289 -7.31 14.82 -9.74
CA THR A 289 -8.14 14.72 -8.54
C THR A 289 -7.60 15.54 -7.37
N ALA A 290 -6.51 16.26 -7.56
CA ALA A 290 -5.99 17.26 -6.63
C ALA A 290 -5.34 18.45 -7.35
N PRO A 291 -5.14 19.58 -6.66
CA PRO A 291 -4.34 20.69 -7.17
C PRO A 291 -2.97 20.21 -7.65
N MET A 292 -2.42 20.87 -8.68
CA MET A 292 -1.11 20.51 -9.25
C MET A 292 0.07 20.81 -8.30
N THR A 293 -0.15 21.56 -7.23
CA THR A 293 0.89 21.92 -6.27
C THR A 293 1.09 20.83 -5.22
N VAL A 294 2.34 20.56 -4.85
CA VAL A 294 2.70 19.61 -3.78
C VAL A 294 1.90 19.89 -2.51
N ALA A 295 1.95 21.12 -1.99
CA ALA A 295 1.23 21.50 -0.78
C ALA A 295 -0.29 21.32 -0.90
N GLY A 296 -0.89 21.62 -2.07
CA GLY A 296 -2.32 21.48 -2.28
C GLY A 296 -2.77 20.01 -2.31
N ALA A 297 -2.00 19.15 -2.97
CA ALA A 297 -2.26 17.71 -2.96
C ALA A 297 -2.03 17.08 -1.59
N THR A 298 -1.00 17.50 -0.86
CA THR A 298 -0.77 17.07 0.53
C THR A 298 -1.93 17.47 1.43
N VAL A 299 -2.47 18.70 1.33
CA VAL A 299 -3.65 19.12 2.11
C VAL A 299 -4.88 18.24 1.80
N VAL A 300 -5.13 17.91 0.53
CA VAL A 300 -6.23 17.00 0.16
C VAL A 300 -6.02 15.60 0.75
N ALA A 301 -4.81 15.06 0.64
CA ALA A 301 -4.48 13.74 1.19
C ALA A 301 -4.66 13.69 2.71
N LEU A 302 -4.18 14.72 3.43
CA LEU A 302 -4.32 14.81 4.88
C LEU A 302 -5.79 15.01 5.29
N ALA A 303 -6.58 15.77 4.52
CA ALA A 303 -8.01 15.94 4.81
C ALA A 303 -8.75 14.61 4.65
N GLU A 304 -8.48 13.86 3.58
CA GLU A 304 -9.02 12.52 3.38
C GLU A 304 -8.60 11.56 4.52
N LEU A 305 -7.31 11.54 4.87
CA LEU A 305 -6.77 10.76 6.00
C LEU A 305 -7.51 11.07 7.31
N LEU A 306 -7.58 12.35 7.69
CA LEU A 306 -8.20 12.76 8.94
C LEU A 306 -9.72 12.53 8.95
N SER A 307 -10.39 12.65 7.80
CA SER A 307 -11.81 12.31 7.70
C SER A 307 -12.09 10.82 7.94
N ALA A 308 -11.17 9.95 7.52
CA ALA A 308 -11.21 8.52 7.80
C ALA A 308 -10.89 8.21 9.26
N VAL A 309 -9.89 8.90 9.84
CA VAL A 309 -9.57 8.79 11.28
C VAL A 309 -10.79 9.14 12.11
N VAL A 310 -11.45 10.27 11.84
CA VAL A 310 -12.69 10.67 12.53
C VAL A 310 -13.75 9.58 12.40
N LEU A 311 -14.01 9.10 11.19
CA LEU A 311 -15.03 8.08 10.94
C LEU A 311 -14.76 6.80 11.73
N PHE A 312 -13.56 6.25 11.63
CA PHE A 312 -13.25 4.96 12.24
C PHE A 312 -13.09 5.03 13.75
N GLN A 313 -12.54 6.13 14.28
CA GLN A 313 -12.45 6.34 15.73
C GLN A 313 -13.81 6.59 16.37
N LEU A 314 -14.77 7.20 15.66
CA LEU A 314 -16.16 7.26 16.15
C LEU A 314 -16.88 5.91 16.03
N ALA A 315 -16.63 5.16 14.95
CA ALA A 315 -17.23 3.84 14.77
C ALA A 315 -16.75 2.80 15.78
N ALA A 316 -15.47 2.87 16.16
CA ALA A 316 -14.79 2.00 17.10
C ALA A 316 -13.61 2.76 17.76
N PRO A 317 -13.82 3.45 18.90
CA PRO A 317 -12.77 4.18 19.59
C PRO A 317 -11.59 3.28 19.95
N GLY A 318 -10.37 3.72 19.62
CA GLY A 318 -9.16 2.94 19.83
C GLY A 318 -8.89 1.88 18.77
N CYS A 319 -9.67 1.84 17.67
CA CYS A 319 -9.35 0.92 16.57
C CYS A 319 -7.97 1.25 15.97
N PRO A 320 -7.20 0.22 15.57
CA PRO A 320 -5.86 0.41 15.04
C PRO A 320 -5.91 0.99 13.62
N LEU A 321 -5.29 2.17 13.44
CA LEU A 321 -5.21 2.88 12.17
C LEU A 321 -3.75 3.07 11.76
N ILE A 322 -3.47 2.87 10.47
CA ILE A 322 -2.16 3.07 9.84
C ILE A 322 -2.36 4.11 8.73
N ALA A 323 -1.55 5.15 8.72
CA ALA A 323 -1.62 6.21 7.72
C ALA A 323 -0.67 5.90 6.55
N SER A 324 -1.21 5.91 5.31
CA SER A 324 -0.44 5.71 4.06
C SER A 324 -0.80 6.80 3.04
N PRO A 325 -0.50 8.08 3.30
CA PRO A 325 -0.78 9.14 2.34
C PRO A 325 0.17 9.04 1.14
N GLU A 326 -0.38 8.72 -0.03
CA GLU A 326 0.39 8.49 -1.26
C GLU A 326 -0.12 9.35 -2.42
N PRO A 327 0.00 10.68 -2.35
CA PRO A 327 -0.27 11.53 -3.49
C PRO A 327 0.67 11.20 -4.66
N ALA A 328 0.11 11.20 -5.86
CA ALA A 328 0.87 10.98 -7.09
C ALA A 328 0.70 12.15 -8.06
N SER A 329 1.36 12.07 -9.21
CA SER A 329 1.22 13.07 -10.28
C SER A 329 0.69 12.47 -11.57
N ALA A 330 -0.10 13.24 -12.31
CA ALA A 330 -0.47 12.85 -13.67
C ALA A 330 0.62 13.29 -14.66
N ASP A 331 1.06 12.39 -15.54
CA ASP A 331 1.85 12.77 -16.71
C ASP A 331 0.97 13.59 -17.64
N LEU A 332 1.21 14.91 -17.75
CA LEU A 332 0.34 15.81 -18.51
C LEU A 332 0.27 15.50 -20.02
N ARG A 333 1.19 14.67 -20.54
CA ARG A 333 1.21 14.28 -21.95
C ARG A 333 0.31 13.07 -22.23
N SER A 334 0.31 12.08 -21.35
CA SER A 334 -0.42 10.80 -21.51
C SER A 334 -1.66 10.68 -20.64
N GLY A 335 -1.73 11.48 -19.57
CA GLY A 335 -2.74 11.36 -18.52
C GLY A 335 -2.51 10.18 -17.58
N PHE A 336 -1.39 9.45 -17.69
CA PHE A 336 -1.11 8.30 -16.84
C PHE A 336 -0.69 8.72 -15.43
N TYR A 337 -0.97 7.82 -14.49
CA TYR A 337 -0.49 7.88 -13.12
C TYR A 337 1.04 7.73 -13.08
N VAL A 338 1.70 8.61 -12.33
CA VAL A 338 3.15 8.64 -12.11
C VAL A 338 3.38 8.77 -10.60
N SER A 339 3.82 7.67 -10.00
CA SER A 339 4.04 7.52 -8.56
C SER A 339 5.39 8.06 -8.08
N THR A 340 6.40 8.03 -8.94
CA THR A 340 7.79 8.31 -8.54
C THR A 340 8.35 9.61 -9.09
N SER A 341 7.48 10.53 -9.53
CA SER A 341 7.92 11.88 -9.88
C SER A 341 8.44 12.62 -8.64
N PRO A 342 9.36 13.59 -8.80
CA PRO A 342 9.84 14.40 -7.68
C PRO A 342 8.71 15.08 -6.89
N GLU A 343 7.65 15.52 -7.58
CA GLU A 343 6.48 16.14 -6.98
C GLU A 343 5.67 15.11 -6.16
N ALA A 344 5.44 13.91 -6.70
CA ALA A 344 4.74 12.82 -5.99
C ALA A 344 5.51 12.37 -4.75
N ALA A 345 6.83 12.19 -4.88
CA ALA A 345 7.70 11.86 -3.77
C ALA A 345 7.67 12.95 -2.69
N ALA A 346 7.78 14.23 -3.06
CA ALA A 346 7.69 15.35 -2.11
C ALA A 346 6.35 15.40 -1.37
N ALA A 347 5.24 15.16 -2.07
CA ALA A 347 3.90 15.18 -1.47
C ALA A 347 3.67 14.01 -0.51
N SER A 348 4.16 12.82 -0.87
CA SER A 348 4.13 11.61 -0.03
C SER A 348 4.99 11.76 1.21
N LEU A 349 6.25 12.22 1.06
CA LEU A 349 7.16 12.51 2.18
C LEU A 349 6.54 13.51 3.17
N ALA A 350 5.95 14.59 2.67
CA ALA A 350 5.24 15.56 3.51
C ALA A 350 4.03 14.92 4.22
N GLY A 351 3.27 14.07 3.53
CA GLY A 351 2.14 13.35 4.11
C GLY A 351 2.55 12.40 5.24
N VAL A 352 3.57 11.58 5.00
CA VAL A 352 4.12 10.63 5.97
C VAL A 352 4.70 11.36 7.19
N GLU A 353 5.45 12.45 6.97
CA GLU A 353 6.00 13.26 8.06
C GLU A 353 4.89 13.87 8.92
N MET A 354 3.84 14.43 8.31
CA MET A 354 2.68 14.97 9.02
C MET A 354 1.95 13.88 9.81
N ALA A 355 1.67 12.74 9.19
CA ALA A 355 1.02 11.61 9.85
C ALA A 355 1.81 11.10 11.06
N LYS A 356 3.13 11.02 10.93
CA LYS A 356 4.03 10.52 11.97
C LYS A 356 4.27 11.53 13.09
N GLN A 357 4.69 12.74 12.74
CA GLN A 357 5.22 13.72 13.70
C GLN A 357 4.15 14.65 14.27
N VAL A 358 3.13 15.00 13.49
CA VAL A 358 2.04 15.88 13.93
C VAL A 358 0.87 15.08 14.44
N TYR A 359 0.46 14.04 13.70
CA TYR A 359 -0.73 13.25 14.05
C TYR A 359 -0.44 12.04 14.92
N GLY A 360 0.83 11.63 15.04
CA GLY A 360 1.28 10.50 15.85
C GLY A 360 0.72 9.14 15.42
N LEU A 361 0.34 8.99 14.16
CA LEU A 361 -0.18 7.73 13.63
C LEU A 361 0.99 6.84 13.17
N PRO A 362 0.90 5.51 13.34
CA PRO A 362 1.80 4.60 12.64
C PRO A 362 1.68 4.78 11.12
N THR A 363 2.79 4.72 10.40
CA THR A 363 2.82 5.01 8.97
C THR A 363 3.27 3.83 8.12
N LEU A 364 2.63 3.70 6.96
CA LEU A 364 3.14 2.98 5.80
C LEU A 364 3.61 4.05 4.80
N GLY A 365 4.89 4.01 4.43
CA GLY A 365 5.46 4.92 3.44
C GLY A 365 5.18 4.46 2.02
N LEU A 366 5.65 5.25 1.05
CA LEU A 366 5.52 4.95 -0.39
C LEU A 366 6.27 3.66 -0.77
N GLY A 367 7.30 3.33 0.00
CA GLY A 367 8.06 2.10 -0.18
C GLY A 367 8.95 2.12 -1.42
N MET A 368 9.10 0.96 -2.03
CA MET A 368 9.93 0.75 -3.21
C MET A 368 9.04 0.57 -4.45
N GLY A 369 8.55 1.68 -4.99
CA GLY A 369 7.78 1.73 -6.24
C GLY A 369 8.60 2.22 -7.42
N SER A 370 8.12 1.96 -8.63
CA SER A 370 8.64 2.55 -9.88
C SER A 370 7.53 2.63 -10.94
N ASP A 371 7.62 3.66 -11.78
CA ASP A 371 6.80 3.79 -12.97
C ASP A 371 7.42 3.06 -14.19
N ALA A 372 8.52 2.31 -14.02
CA ALA A 372 9.15 1.49 -15.05
C ALA A 372 8.24 0.33 -15.49
N LYS A 373 8.43 -0.14 -16.74
CA LYS A 373 7.60 -1.21 -17.35
C LYS A 373 8.34 -2.56 -17.38
N ALA A 374 9.58 -2.57 -16.88
CA ALA A 374 10.48 -3.69 -16.82
C ALA A 374 11.54 -3.42 -15.72
N PRO A 375 12.18 -4.46 -15.16
CA PRO A 375 13.27 -4.30 -14.21
C PRO A 375 14.53 -3.78 -14.93
N ASP A 376 14.59 -2.47 -15.14
CA ASP A 376 15.65 -1.79 -15.87
C ASP A 376 16.32 -0.68 -15.02
N PHE A 377 17.04 0.23 -15.69
CA PHE A 377 17.69 1.33 -14.97
C PHE A 377 16.67 2.29 -14.33
N GLN A 378 15.51 2.52 -14.96
CA GLN A 378 14.48 3.38 -14.42
C GLN A 378 13.93 2.80 -13.11
N ASP A 379 13.63 1.49 -13.10
CA ASP A 379 13.19 0.74 -11.92
C ASP A 379 14.18 0.91 -10.75
N GLY A 380 15.48 0.78 -11.04
CA GLY A 380 16.52 0.92 -10.03
C GLY A 380 16.72 2.33 -9.46
N ILE A 381 16.42 3.40 -10.22
CA ILE A 381 16.65 4.79 -9.76
C ILE A 381 15.43 5.44 -9.12
N GLU A 382 14.22 5.02 -9.49
CA GLU A 382 12.97 5.66 -9.02
C GLU A 382 12.65 5.30 -7.57
N ALA A 383 13.22 4.21 -7.06
CA ALA A 383 13.04 3.67 -5.71
C ALA A 383 13.19 4.70 -4.56
N PRO A 384 12.09 5.29 -4.07
CA PRO A 384 12.14 6.44 -3.16
C PRO A 384 12.24 6.06 -1.67
N GLY A 385 12.00 4.78 -1.33
CA GLY A 385 11.77 4.31 0.05
C GLY A 385 12.88 4.58 1.07
N VAL A 386 14.10 4.91 0.62
CA VAL A 386 15.19 5.33 1.51
C VAL A 386 14.82 6.62 2.25
N LEU A 387 14.16 7.58 1.61
CA LEU A 387 13.81 8.85 2.25
C LEU A 387 12.71 8.66 3.31
N ASP A 388 11.70 7.83 3.04
CA ASP A 388 10.67 7.47 4.03
C ASP A 388 11.28 6.79 5.26
N ALA A 389 12.25 5.88 5.06
CA ALA A 389 12.98 5.24 6.15
C ALA A 389 13.70 6.27 7.05
N LEU A 390 14.28 7.30 6.44
CA LEU A 390 15.00 8.38 7.13
C LEU A 390 14.06 9.39 7.79
N LEU A 391 12.85 9.60 7.27
CA LEU A 391 11.78 10.36 7.94
C LEU A 391 11.24 9.62 9.18
N GLY A 392 11.47 8.31 9.26
CA GLY A 392 11.02 7.48 10.36
C GLY A 392 9.66 6.83 10.12
N ALA A 393 9.34 6.50 8.86
CA ALA A 393 8.20 5.63 8.55
C ALA A 393 8.29 4.30 9.34
N ASP A 394 7.14 3.73 9.73
CA ASP A 394 7.11 2.48 10.47
C ASP A 394 7.13 1.25 9.55
N SER A 395 6.63 1.39 8.33
CA SER A 395 6.73 0.39 7.28
C SER A 395 6.99 1.01 5.91
N LEU A 396 7.62 0.21 5.04
CA LEU A 396 7.89 0.51 3.63
C LEU A 396 7.35 -0.59 2.72
#